data_AF-A0A554J6R2-F1
#
_entry.id   AF-A0A554J6R2-F1
#
_cell.length_a   1.000
_cell.length_b   1.000
_cell.length_c   1.000
_cell.angle_alpha   90.00
_cell.angle_beta   90.00
_cell.angle_gamma   90.00
#
_symmetry.space_group_name_H-M   'P 1'
#
loop_
_entity.id
_entity.type
_entity.pdbx_description
1 polymer ?
#
loop_
_entity_poly.entity_id
_entity_poly.type
_entity_poly.pdbx_seq_one_letter_code
_entity_poly.pdbx_strand_id
1 'polypeptide(L)'
;MDAVSEVENSLLINEKSLTSNYEAIKRSGRTARISVDELPSLPNTRDGKPIDSYAVPLDIVRVRGSRNEAYIGTLIAGKDIVKAAVRLGPQQRRQADTTFYSHLAGQIDGHGAADRVKVKGIKRPILYFKNTGGVRVYFMEFDKLDQKPVIIRVAICYKNEQVSILAKLTNIPSAQLKSMIS
;
A
#
# COMPACT_ATOMS: atom_id res chain seq x y z
N MET A 1 11.39 8.57 -31.49
CA MET A 1 12.69 8.18 -30.92
C MET A 1 12.81 8.90 -29.59
N ASP A 2 12.59 8.32 -28.42
CA ASP A 2 12.33 6.93 -28.07
C ASP A 2 11.29 6.85 -26.96
N ALA A 3 10.47 5.81 -27.05
CA ALA A 3 9.50 5.43 -26.06
C ALA A 3 10.22 5.16 -24.74
N VAL A 4 10.12 6.10 -23.80
CA VAL A 4 10.48 5.87 -22.40
C VAL A 4 9.55 4.78 -21.90
N SER A 5 10.09 3.56 -21.88
CA SER A 5 9.63 2.35 -21.20
C SER A 5 8.52 2.62 -20.18
N GLU A 6 7.26 2.51 -20.61
CA GLU A 6 6.08 2.64 -19.74
C GLU A 6 5.89 1.45 -18.78
N VAL A 7 6.89 0.56 -18.67
CA VAL A 7 6.83 -0.70 -17.90
C VAL A 7 7.65 -0.64 -16.59
N GLU A 8 8.39 0.44 -16.31
CA GLU A 8 9.27 0.55 -15.12
C GLU A 8 8.73 1.42 -13.97
N ASN A 9 7.44 1.71 -13.91
CA ASN A 9 6.87 2.52 -12.82
C ASN A 9 6.29 1.69 -11.66
N SER A 10 6.85 0.52 -11.35
CA SER A 10 6.79 0.03 -9.97
C SER A 10 7.87 0.75 -9.18
N LEU A 11 7.46 1.66 -8.32
CA LEU A 11 8.37 2.20 -7.32
C LEU A 11 8.66 1.08 -6.31
N LEU A 12 9.71 0.28 -6.57
CA LEU A 12 10.50 -0.33 -5.51
C LEU A 12 11.22 0.81 -4.81
N ILE A 13 10.50 1.52 -3.95
CA ILE A 13 11.12 2.52 -3.09
C ILE A 13 12.00 1.72 -2.13
N ASN A 14 13.30 1.67 -2.44
CA ASN A 14 14.31 1.19 -1.50
C ASN A 14 14.46 2.30 -0.45
N GLU A 15 13.49 2.38 0.46
CA GLU A 15 13.47 3.35 1.56
C GLU A 15 14.58 2.99 2.53
N LYS A 16 15.76 3.58 2.33
CA LYS A 16 16.59 3.96 3.48
C LYS A 16 15.85 5.08 4.21
N SER A 17 14.87 4.73 5.04
CA SER A 17 14.14 5.70 5.87
C SER A 17 13.77 5.12 7.24
N LEU A 18 14.27 5.80 8.27
CA LEU A 18 13.82 5.83 9.67
C LEU A 18 13.92 4.52 10.46
N THR A 19 15.13 4.21 10.91
CA THR A 19 15.45 3.23 11.96
C THR A 19 14.79 3.48 13.33
N SER A 20 14.00 4.54 13.52
CA SER A 20 13.47 4.88 14.86
C SER A 20 12.12 4.25 15.22
N ASN A 21 11.32 3.83 14.24
CA ASN A 21 9.94 3.38 14.47
C ASN A 21 9.73 1.87 14.26
N TYR A 22 10.67 1.20 13.63
CA TYR A 22 10.66 -0.23 13.40
C TYR A 22 12.08 -0.73 13.16
N GLU A 23 12.31 -2.00 13.44
CA GLU A 23 13.50 -2.71 13.03
C GLU A 23 13.11 -3.64 11.87
N ALA A 24 13.68 -3.35 10.69
CA ALA A 24 13.57 -4.26 9.56
C ALA A 24 14.59 -5.39 9.73
N ILE A 25 14.11 -6.60 9.98
CA ILE A 25 14.95 -7.78 9.98
C ILE A 25 14.91 -8.30 8.54
N LYS A 26 15.94 -8.01 7.75
CA LYS A 26 16.01 -8.54 6.38
C LYS A 26 16.21 -10.05 6.40
N ARG A 27 15.11 -10.81 6.43
CA ARG A 27 15.08 -12.23 6.10
C ARG A 27 14.52 -12.37 4.69
N SER A 28 15.41 -12.36 3.71
CA SER A 28 15.04 -12.57 2.31
C SER A 28 14.37 -13.94 2.12
N GLY A 29 13.36 -14.00 1.23
CA GLY A 29 12.83 -15.28 0.72
C GLY A 29 11.32 -15.50 0.83
N ARG A 30 10.55 -14.56 1.38
CA ARG A 30 9.07 -14.64 1.38
C ARG A 30 8.47 -13.66 0.37
N THR A 31 7.41 -14.12 -0.29
CA THR A 31 6.71 -13.39 -1.34
C THR A 31 5.22 -13.57 -1.16
N ALA A 32 4.46 -12.49 -1.21
CA ALA A 32 3.00 -12.54 -1.34
C ALA A 32 2.61 -12.39 -2.82
N ARG A 33 1.40 -12.86 -3.18
CA ARG A 33 0.83 -12.63 -4.50
C ARG A 33 -0.40 -11.77 -4.38
N ILE A 34 -0.48 -10.74 -5.22
CA ILE A 34 -1.69 -9.91 -5.40
C ILE A 34 -2.19 -10.14 -6.82
N SER A 35 -3.44 -10.54 -6.95
CA SER A 35 -4.09 -10.72 -8.24
C SER A 35 -4.64 -9.39 -8.79
N VAL A 36 -4.75 -9.25 -10.11
CA VAL A 36 -5.20 -8.01 -10.75
C VAL A 36 -6.67 -7.68 -10.42
N ASP A 37 -7.47 -8.70 -10.15
CA ASP A 37 -8.86 -8.59 -9.69
C ASP A 37 -8.99 -8.20 -8.22
N GLU A 38 -7.99 -8.49 -7.38
CA GLU A 38 -7.93 -7.97 -6.01
C GLU A 38 -7.53 -6.49 -5.97
N LEU A 39 -6.73 -6.04 -6.94
CA LEU A 39 -6.24 -4.68 -7.02
C LEU A 39 -6.30 -4.17 -8.48
N PRO A 40 -7.47 -3.64 -8.92
CA PRO A 40 -7.72 -3.20 -10.29
C PRO A 40 -6.76 -2.13 -10.84
N SER A 41 -6.00 -1.45 -9.97
CA SER A 41 -4.97 -0.50 -10.40
C SER A 41 -3.72 -1.16 -10.97
N LEU A 42 -3.57 -2.48 -10.81
CA LEU A 42 -2.46 -3.23 -11.37
C LEU A 42 -2.58 -3.34 -12.89
N PRO A 43 -1.49 -3.17 -13.64
CA PRO A 43 -1.49 -3.46 -15.06
C PRO A 43 -1.89 -4.93 -15.30
N ASN A 44 -2.83 -5.16 -16.21
CA ASN A 44 -3.28 -6.51 -16.57
C ASN A 44 -2.51 -7.11 -17.75
N THR A 45 -1.54 -6.37 -18.31
CA THR A 45 -0.69 -6.82 -19.39
C THR A 45 0.75 -6.36 -19.20
N ARG A 46 1.71 -7.16 -19.69
CA ARG A 46 3.13 -6.84 -19.80
C ARG A 46 3.68 -7.45 -21.08
N ASP A 47 4.35 -6.63 -21.89
CA ASP A 47 4.92 -7.05 -23.18
C ASP A 47 3.87 -7.72 -24.08
N GLY A 48 2.64 -7.19 -24.07
CA GLY A 48 1.50 -7.71 -24.82
C GLY A 48 0.89 -9.01 -24.27
N LYS A 49 1.38 -9.55 -23.17
CA LYS A 49 0.87 -10.77 -22.53
C LYS A 49 0.03 -10.44 -21.30
N PRO A 50 -1.07 -11.18 -21.03
CA PRO A 50 -1.86 -11.00 -19.83
C PRO A 50 -1.03 -11.32 -18.57
N ILE A 51 -1.28 -10.58 -17.49
CA ILE A 51 -0.78 -10.85 -16.14
C ILE A 51 -1.98 -11.04 -15.23
N ASP A 52 -2.00 -12.16 -14.51
CA ASP A 52 -3.06 -12.45 -13.54
C ASP A 52 -2.67 -12.04 -12.11
N SER A 53 -1.37 -12.02 -11.80
CA SER A 53 -0.88 -11.65 -10.46
C SER A 53 0.55 -11.11 -10.42
N TYR A 54 0.84 -10.38 -9.35
CA TYR A 54 2.14 -9.77 -9.06
C TYR A 54 2.74 -10.40 -7.80
N ALA A 55 4.01 -10.81 -7.90
CA ALA A 55 4.81 -11.21 -6.77
C ALA A 55 5.33 -9.98 -6.01
N VAL A 56 5.04 -9.90 -4.72
CA VAL A 56 5.47 -8.82 -3.83
C VAL A 56 6.47 -9.38 -2.83
N PRO A 57 7.76 -8.97 -2.91
CA PRO A 57 8.75 -9.31 -1.90
C PRO A 57 8.32 -8.79 -0.52
N LEU A 58 8.55 -9.60 0.50
CA LEU A 58 8.19 -9.27 1.88
C LEU A 58 9.44 -9.16 2.74
N ASP A 59 9.51 -8.09 3.54
CA ASP A 59 10.44 -7.95 4.64
C ASP A 59 9.74 -8.32 5.94
N ILE A 60 10.42 -9.08 6.80
CA ILE A 60 9.93 -9.28 8.17
C ILE A 60 10.35 -8.08 9.02
N VAL A 61 9.39 -7.48 9.70
CA VAL A 61 9.64 -6.32 10.55
C VAL A 61 9.17 -6.58 11.96
N ARG A 62 9.86 -5.93 12.89
CA ARG A 62 9.40 -5.75 14.26
C ARG A 62 9.10 -4.27 14.46
N VAL A 63 7.81 -3.94 14.55
CA VAL A 63 7.37 -2.54 14.74
C VAL A 63 7.48 -2.18 16.21
N ARG A 64 8.02 -1.00 16.51
CA ARG A 64 8.11 -0.51 17.88
C ARG A 64 6.70 -0.39 18.48
N GLY A 65 6.51 -0.97 19.65
CA GLY A 65 5.21 -0.98 20.34
C GLY A 65 4.31 -2.16 19.98
N SER A 66 4.70 -3.02 19.04
CA SER A 66 4.05 -4.33 18.82
C SER A 66 4.82 -5.43 19.53
N ARG A 67 4.08 -6.43 20.03
CA ARG A 67 4.66 -7.67 20.57
C ARG A 67 4.95 -8.70 19.50
N ASN A 68 4.43 -8.51 18.30
CA ASN A 68 4.47 -9.48 17.22
C ASN A 68 5.29 -8.96 16.02
N GLU A 69 5.80 -9.90 15.23
CA GLU A 69 6.43 -9.61 13.94
C GLU A 69 5.38 -9.67 12.83
N ALA A 70 5.60 -8.92 11.76
CA ALA A 70 4.77 -8.95 10.57
C ALA A 70 5.64 -8.98 9.29
N TYR A 71 5.09 -9.54 8.23
CA TYR A 71 5.64 -9.40 6.89
C TYR A 71 5.05 -8.14 6.24
N ILE A 72 5.92 -7.27 5.73
CA ILE A 72 5.54 -6.05 5.04
C ILE A 72 6.08 -6.06 3.62
N GLY A 73 5.21 -5.75 2.66
CA GLY A 73 5.56 -5.50 1.27
C GLY A 73 5.06 -4.15 0.79
N THR A 74 5.56 -3.71 -0.36
CA THR A 74 5.06 -2.52 -1.06
C THR A 74 4.79 -2.87 -2.51
N LEU A 75 3.57 -2.58 -2.99
CA LEU A 75 3.17 -2.68 -4.39
C LEU A 75 2.34 -1.44 -4.76
N ILE A 76 3.02 -0.33 -4.99
CA ILE A 76 2.39 0.90 -5.49
C ILE A 76 2.52 0.90 -7.00
N ALA A 77 1.41 0.64 -7.69
CA ALA A 77 1.37 0.45 -9.13
C ALA A 77 0.13 1.09 -9.77
N GLY A 78 0.22 1.38 -11.06
CA GLY A 78 -0.74 2.16 -11.82
C GLY A 78 -0.33 3.62 -11.96
N LYS A 79 -0.40 4.14 -13.19
CA LYS A 79 0.15 5.46 -13.58
C LYS A 79 -0.27 6.60 -12.65
N ASP A 80 -1.55 6.66 -12.30
CA ASP A 80 -2.09 7.74 -11.45
C ASP A 80 -1.70 7.58 -9.98
N ILE A 81 -1.64 6.34 -9.49
CA ILE A 81 -1.27 6.05 -8.10
C ILE A 81 0.21 6.35 -7.86
N VAL A 82 1.06 5.91 -8.79
CA VAL A 82 2.50 6.18 -8.77
C VAL A 82 2.74 7.69 -8.85
N LYS A 83 2.03 8.41 -9.72
CA LYS A 83 2.12 9.89 -9.79
C LYS A 83 1.77 10.56 -8.47
N ALA A 84 0.70 10.14 -7.78
CA ALA A 84 0.34 10.70 -6.49
C ALA A 84 1.40 10.42 -5.42
N ALA A 85 1.95 9.21 -5.38
CA ALA A 85 3.06 8.88 -4.47
C ALA A 85 4.31 9.72 -4.79
N VAL A 86 4.60 9.97 -6.07
CA VAL A 86 5.75 10.77 -6.52
C VAL A 86 5.64 12.24 -6.09
N ARG A 87 4.43 12.82 -6.15
CA ARG A 87 4.14 14.21 -5.76
C ARG A 87 4.36 14.51 -4.28
N LEU A 88 4.44 13.49 -3.42
CA LEU A 88 4.77 13.69 -2.02
C LEU A 88 6.22 14.16 -1.90
N GLY A 89 6.40 15.35 -1.33
CA GLY A 89 7.72 15.89 -1.01
C GLY A 89 8.43 15.03 0.05
N PRO A 90 9.75 15.22 0.25
CA PRO A 90 10.53 14.43 1.21
C PRO A 90 9.99 14.48 2.65
N GLN A 91 9.39 15.61 3.05
CA GLN A 91 8.77 15.74 4.38
C GLN A 91 7.50 14.90 4.47
N GLN A 92 6.64 14.94 3.46
CA GLN A 92 5.37 14.22 3.45
C GLN A 92 5.56 12.71 3.34
N ARG A 93 6.58 12.25 2.62
CA ARG A 93 6.97 10.84 2.61
C ARG A 93 7.41 10.36 3.99
N ARG A 94 8.28 11.12 4.67
CA ARG A 94 8.66 10.82 6.05
C ARG A 94 7.47 10.80 7.01
N GLN A 95 6.52 11.72 6.82
CA GLN A 95 5.26 11.71 7.56
C GLN A 95 4.40 10.48 7.23
N ALA A 96 4.35 10.06 5.97
CA ALA A 96 3.66 8.84 5.54
C ALA A 96 4.23 7.61 6.25
N ASP A 97 5.54 7.43 6.23
CA ASP A 97 6.22 6.31 6.89
C ASP A 97 5.99 6.33 8.39
N THR A 98 6.15 7.50 9.01
CA THR A 98 5.91 7.66 10.45
C THR A 98 4.47 7.27 10.80
N THR A 99 3.50 7.76 10.04
CA THR A 99 2.08 7.43 10.21
C THR A 99 1.83 5.94 10.01
N PHE A 100 2.43 5.34 8.99
CA PHE A 100 2.25 3.93 8.70
C PHE A 100 2.76 3.09 9.88
N TYR A 101 4.04 3.22 10.24
CA TYR A 101 4.64 2.37 11.26
C TYR A 101 4.14 2.67 12.68
N SER A 102 3.78 3.91 13.02
CA SER A 102 3.24 4.22 14.35
C SER A 102 1.88 3.56 14.62
N HIS A 103 1.01 3.52 13.61
CA HIS A 103 -0.31 2.90 13.73
C HIS A 103 -0.29 1.40 13.44
N LEU A 104 0.71 0.92 12.68
CA LEU A 104 0.82 -0.49 12.32
C LEU A 104 0.98 -1.41 13.53
N ALA A 105 1.63 -0.96 14.60
CA ALA A 105 1.81 -1.76 15.80
C ALA A 105 0.47 -2.26 16.39
N GLY A 106 -0.51 -1.37 16.52
CA GLY A 106 -1.85 -1.73 16.99
C GLY A 106 -2.61 -2.62 16.01
N GLN A 107 -2.35 -2.47 14.71
CA GLN A 107 -2.95 -3.33 13.69
C GLN A 107 -2.40 -4.76 13.76
N ILE A 108 -1.09 -4.92 13.86
CA ILE A 108 -0.40 -6.22 13.98
C ILE A 108 -0.86 -6.96 15.25
N ASP A 109 -1.03 -6.23 16.36
CA ASP A 109 -1.45 -6.81 17.65
C ASP A 109 -2.97 -7.05 17.74
N GLY A 110 -3.74 -6.77 16.68
CA GLY A 110 -5.18 -7.06 16.62
C GLY A 110 -6.08 -6.04 17.32
N HIS A 111 -5.57 -4.86 17.66
CA HIS A 111 -6.33 -3.77 18.29
C HIS A 111 -7.06 -2.87 17.28
N GLY A 112 -6.93 -3.14 15.97
CA GLY A 112 -7.71 -2.50 14.91
C GLY A 112 -7.53 -0.98 14.84
N ALA A 113 -6.39 -0.51 14.32
CA ALA A 113 -6.07 0.92 14.27
C ALA A 113 -6.42 1.58 12.92
N ALA A 114 -6.77 0.79 11.90
CA ALA A 114 -6.93 1.27 10.54
C ALA A 114 -8.38 1.60 10.19
N ASP A 115 -8.58 2.71 9.46
CA ASP A 115 -9.86 2.97 8.82
C ASP A 115 -10.04 2.00 7.64
N ARG A 116 -11.27 1.51 7.44
CA ARG A 116 -11.62 0.64 6.31
C ARG A 116 -12.34 1.41 5.22
N VAL A 117 -11.92 1.21 3.96
CA VAL A 117 -12.65 1.71 2.79
C VAL A 117 -13.98 0.94 2.69
N LYS A 118 -15.11 1.64 2.94
CA LYS A 118 -16.46 1.06 2.98
C LYS A 118 -17.05 0.93 1.57
N VAL A 119 -16.43 0.05 0.79
CA VAL A 119 -16.82 -0.22 -0.59
C VAL A 119 -17.31 -1.67 -0.71
N LYS A 120 -18.44 -1.88 -1.39
CA LYS A 120 -18.94 -3.21 -1.75
C LYS A 120 -18.28 -3.69 -3.05
N GLY A 121 -18.09 -5.00 -3.20
CA GLY A 121 -17.61 -5.61 -4.45
C GLY A 121 -16.09 -5.69 -4.60
N ILE A 122 -15.30 -5.25 -3.60
CA ILE A 122 -13.87 -5.52 -3.55
C ILE A 122 -13.61 -6.89 -2.92
N LYS A 123 -12.78 -7.73 -3.56
CA LYS A 123 -12.45 -9.07 -3.05
C LYS A 123 -11.77 -9.03 -1.70
N ARG A 124 -10.87 -8.06 -1.52
CA ARG A 124 -10.10 -7.86 -0.30
C ARG A 124 -10.25 -6.42 0.18
N PRO A 125 -10.48 -6.18 1.49
CA PRO A 125 -10.64 -4.83 2.01
C PRO A 125 -9.37 -4.00 1.84
N ILE A 126 -9.55 -2.73 1.46
CA ILE A 126 -8.49 -1.73 1.52
C ILE A 126 -8.63 -1.00 2.86
N LEU A 127 -7.52 -0.98 3.60
CA LEU A 127 -7.37 -0.27 4.86
C LEU A 127 -6.51 0.97 4.64
N TYR A 128 -6.65 1.96 5.52
CA TYR A 128 -5.77 3.11 5.48
C TYR A 128 -5.52 3.72 6.85
N PHE A 129 -4.34 4.32 6.97
CA PHE A 129 -4.02 5.25 8.05
C PHE A 129 -4.05 6.68 7.53
N LYS A 130 -4.43 7.59 8.42
CA LYS A 130 -4.51 9.03 8.16
C LYS A 130 -3.73 9.79 9.23
N ASN A 131 -3.07 10.87 8.84
CA ASN A 131 -2.55 11.85 9.77
C ASN A 131 -3.23 13.22 9.61
N THR A 132 -2.98 14.10 10.57
CA THR A 132 -3.42 15.50 10.56
C THR A 132 -2.75 16.31 9.46
N GLY A 133 -1.51 15.97 9.09
CA GLY A 133 -0.75 16.56 7.98
C GLY A 133 -1.35 16.30 6.58
N GLY A 134 -2.46 15.58 6.49
CA GLY A 134 -3.20 15.39 5.25
C GLY A 134 -2.61 14.33 4.33
N VAL A 135 -1.75 13.44 4.82
CA VAL A 135 -1.27 12.26 4.08
C VAL A 135 -2.16 11.05 4.39
N ARG A 136 -2.34 10.17 3.40
CA ARG A 136 -3.04 8.89 3.51
C ARG A 136 -2.14 7.77 3.05
N VAL A 137 -2.08 6.68 3.82
CA VAL A 137 -1.35 5.46 3.47
C VAL A 137 -2.34 4.32 3.38
N TYR A 138 -2.49 3.73 2.19
CA TYR A 138 -3.40 2.62 1.93
C TYR A 138 -2.64 1.31 1.88
N PHE A 139 -3.24 0.27 2.45
CA PHE A 139 -2.67 -1.06 2.51
C PHE A 139 -3.76 -2.14 2.50
N MET A 140 -3.33 -3.37 2.24
CA MET A 140 -4.17 -4.56 2.26
C MET A 140 -3.55 -5.60 3.18
N GLU A 141 -4.41 -6.35 3.88
CA GLU A 141 -3.99 -7.45 4.74
C GLU A 141 -4.19 -8.79 4.03
N PHE A 142 -3.16 -9.62 4.11
CA PHE A 142 -3.11 -10.95 3.53
C PHE A 142 -3.17 -12.03 4.59
N ASP A 143 -3.44 -13.26 4.13
CA ASP A 143 -3.45 -14.42 5.00
C ASP A 143 -2.10 -14.53 5.72
N LYS A 144 -2.14 -15.03 6.95
CA LYS A 144 -0.94 -15.13 7.76
C LYS A 144 0.07 -16.05 7.09
N LEU A 145 1.32 -15.62 7.03
CA LEU A 145 2.45 -16.42 6.58
C LEU A 145 3.33 -16.72 7.79
N ASP A 146 3.69 -17.98 8.02
CA ASP A 146 4.46 -18.40 9.20
C ASP A 146 3.83 -17.86 10.52
N GLN A 147 2.49 -17.90 10.59
CA GLN A 147 1.65 -17.36 11.68
C GLN A 147 1.74 -15.84 11.91
N LYS A 148 2.37 -15.09 11.01
CA LYS A 148 2.54 -13.63 11.09
C LYS A 148 1.61 -12.90 10.13
N PRO A 149 1.06 -11.73 10.50
CA PRO A 149 0.30 -10.89 9.57
C PRO A 149 1.14 -10.53 8.33
N VAL A 150 0.49 -10.47 7.17
CA VAL A 150 1.11 -10.02 5.92
C VAL A 150 0.40 -8.73 5.50
N ILE A 151 1.16 -7.65 5.33
CA ILE A 151 0.62 -6.32 5.08
C ILE A 151 1.31 -5.74 3.85
N ILE A 152 0.53 -5.33 2.85
CA ILE A 152 1.09 -4.77 1.63
C ILE A 152 0.59 -3.35 1.43
N ARG A 153 1.52 -2.39 1.41
CA ARG A 153 1.24 -0.99 1.09
C ARG A 153 0.94 -0.86 -0.41
N VAL A 154 -0.22 -0.32 -0.76
CA VAL A 154 -0.71 -0.27 -2.15
C VAL A 154 -0.85 1.14 -2.70
N ALA A 155 -0.95 2.17 -1.85
CA ALA A 155 -0.92 3.57 -2.28
C ALA A 155 -0.51 4.52 -1.15
N ILE A 156 0.00 5.69 -1.53
CA ILE A 156 0.21 6.83 -0.64
C ILE A 156 -0.15 8.10 -1.41
N CYS A 157 -0.91 9.01 -0.81
CA CYS A 157 -1.28 10.28 -1.45
C CYS A 157 -1.62 11.38 -0.44
N TYR A 158 -1.82 12.59 -0.95
CA TYR A 158 -2.45 13.67 -0.18
C TYR A 158 -3.97 13.43 -0.01
N LYS A 159 -4.56 14.05 1.02
CA LYS A 159 -5.99 13.96 1.36
C LYS A 159 -6.88 14.42 0.20
N ASN A 160 -6.49 15.48 -0.51
CA ASN A 160 -7.23 15.99 -1.66
C ASN A 160 -7.24 15.03 -2.85
N GLU A 161 -6.32 14.07 -2.92
CA GLU A 161 -6.26 13.04 -3.96
C GLU A 161 -6.98 11.74 -3.56
N GLN A 162 -7.44 11.62 -2.31
CA GLN A 162 -8.05 10.39 -1.75
C GLN A 162 -9.14 9.79 -2.64
N VAL A 163 -10.08 10.61 -3.14
CA VAL A 163 -11.18 10.13 -3.99
C VAL A 163 -10.66 9.55 -5.30
N SER A 164 -9.70 10.22 -5.94
CA SER A 164 -9.12 9.79 -7.21
C SER A 164 -8.35 8.49 -7.05
N ILE A 165 -7.56 8.37 -5.97
CA ILE A 165 -6.77 7.18 -5.67
C ILE A 165 -7.65 5.99 -5.32
N LEU A 166 -8.67 6.19 -4.50
CA LEU A 166 -9.62 5.12 -4.17
C LEU A 166 -10.39 4.64 -5.39
N ALA A 167 -10.72 5.53 -6.33
CA ALA A 167 -11.38 5.15 -7.59
C ALA A 167 -10.51 4.18 -8.39
N LYS A 168 -9.19 4.42 -8.44
CA LYS A 168 -8.24 3.56 -9.14
C LYS A 168 -8.01 2.23 -8.41
N LEU A 169 -7.91 2.28 -7.09
CA LEU A 169 -7.70 1.09 -6.26
C LEU A 169 -8.90 0.14 -6.23
N THR A 170 -10.12 0.66 -6.42
CA THR A 170 -11.37 -0.12 -6.25
C THR A 170 -12.15 -0.30 -7.55
N ASN A 171 -11.75 0.37 -8.64
CA ASN A 171 -12.51 0.50 -9.88
C ASN A 171 -13.93 1.07 -9.69
N ILE A 172 -14.14 1.87 -8.63
CA ILE A 172 -15.43 2.51 -8.36
C ILE A 172 -15.43 3.96 -8.85
N PRO A 173 -16.50 4.41 -9.52
CA PRO A 173 -16.63 5.80 -9.96
C PRO A 173 -16.43 6.79 -8.81
N SER A 174 -15.65 7.85 -9.07
CA SER A 174 -15.35 8.89 -8.07
C SER A 174 -16.59 9.57 -7.50
N ALA A 175 -17.68 9.68 -8.27
CA ALA A 175 -18.94 10.24 -7.79
C ALA A 175 -19.56 9.39 -6.67
N GLN A 176 -19.52 8.06 -6.81
CA GLN A 176 -20.01 7.13 -5.80
C GLN A 176 -19.10 7.09 -4.58
N LEU A 177 -17.79 7.26 -4.77
CA LEU A 177 -16.86 7.34 -3.64
C LEU A 177 -17.08 8.61 -2.83
N LYS A 178 -17.27 9.78 -3.45
CA LYS A 178 -17.46 11.04 -2.72
C LYS A 178 -18.58 10.96 -1.67
N SER A 179 -19.71 10.33 -2.00
CA SER A 179 -20.81 10.15 -1.04
C SER A 179 -20.53 9.18 0.11
N MET A 180 -19.47 8.36 0.02
CA MET A 180 -19.09 7.36 1.04
C MET A 180 -17.97 7.82 1.99
N ILE A 181 -17.22 8.86 1.62
CA ILE A 181 -16.07 9.39 2.37
C ILE A 181 -16.22 10.86 2.76
N SER A 182 -17.40 11.45 2.52
CA SER A 182 -17.85 12.71 3.11
C SER A 182 -18.35 12.47 4.53
#